data_AF-G4Z5U7-F1
#
_entry.id   AF-G4Z5U7-F1
#
_cell.length_a   1.000
_cell.length_b   1.000
_cell.length_c   1.000
_cell.angle_alpha   90.00
_cell.angle_beta   90.00
_cell.angle_gamma   90.00
#
_symmetry.space_group_name_H-M   'P 1'
#
loop_
_entity.id
_entity.type
_entity.pdbx_description
1 polymer ?
#
loop_
_entity_poly.entity_id
_entity_poly.type
_entity_poly.pdbx_seq_one_letter_code
_entity_poly.pdbx_strand_id
1 'polypeptide(L)'
;VTLRPFLSLLRLNTGRILLTEEVRCFVNDDPKMLLVDMFKYIGDVSVKIQRFNVNKYRSLLQKIINAHGLTGMEIPGVNLEGKYGNFFDFHNILGFGKQRSDYGKLKQQLDQVPVFGFNSGRYDINLIKKDLFAVIGTDNIKPVIKNPSYMCIATSNMKMLDISNYVPAGTSYEKYLTTYLG
;
A
#
# COMPACT_ATOMS: atom_id res chain seq x y z
N VAL A 1 3.11 -4.43 26.48
CA VAL A 1 2.24 -3.51 25.72
C VAL A 1 1.81 -4.25 24.45
N THR A 2 0.56 -4.71 24.39
CA THR A 2 0.08 -5.49 23.24
C THR A 2 -0.37 -4.54 22.15
N LEU A 3 0.50 -4.26 21.18
CA LEU A 3 0.11 -3.61 19.94
C LEU A 3 -0.79 -4.59 19.16
N ARG A 4 -2.05 -4.22 18.90
CA ARG A 4 -2.91 -4.94 17.97
C ARG A 4 -2.91 -4.18 16.63
N PRO A 5 -1.94 -4.40 15.72
CA PRO A 5 -2.04 -3.87 14.38
C PRO A 5 -3.09 -4.70 13.62
N PHE A 6 -4.34 -4.23 13.57
CA PHE A 6 -5.32 -4.78 12.64
C PHE A 6 -5.03 -4.24 11.24
N LEU A 7 -4.44 -5.07 10.38
CA LEU A 7 -4.40 -4.86 8.93
C LEU A 7 -5.79 -5.15 8.36
N SER A 8 -6.65 -4.14 8.22
CA SER A 8 -7.82 -4.27 7.33
C SER A 8 -7.39 -3.93 5.90
N LEU A 9 -7.41 -4.93 5.03
CA LEU A 9 -7.19 -4.77 3.59
C LEU A 9 -8.55 -4.63 2.89
N LEU A 10 -8.76 -3.50 2.21
CA LEU A 10 -10.09 -2.95 1.89
C LEU A 10 -10.92 -3.78 0.90
N ARG A 11 -12.21 -3.86 1.19
CA ARG A 11 -13.30 -4.21 0.26
C ARG A 11 -13.68 -2.96 -0.54
N LEU A 12 -13.13 -2.77 -1.74
CA LEU A 12 -13.66 -1.79 -2.69
C LEU A 12 -14.84 -2.40 -3.45
N ASN A 13 -15.94 -1.64 -3.54
CA ASN A 13 -17.19 -1.96 -4.22
C ASN A 13 -16.95 -2.81 -5.48
N THR A 14 -17.62 -3.98 -5.53
CA THR A 14 -17.59 -5.06 -6.55
C THR A 14 -16.65 -6.26 -6.37
N GLY A 15 -16.03 -6.49 -5.21
CA GLY A 15 -15.46 -7.81 -4.92
C GLY A 15 -14.49 -7.81 -3.75
N ARG A 16 -14.57 -8.83 -2.89
CA ARG A 16 -13.61 -9.06 -1.80
C ARG A 16 -12.17 -9.02 -2.36
N ILE A 17 -11.34 -8.14 -1.83
CA ILE A 17 -9.88 -8.30 -1.86
C ILE A 17 -9.40 -8.28 -0.41
N LEU A 18 -9.98 -9.15 0.42
CA LEU A 18 -9.24 -9.73 1.54
C LEU A 18 -8.43 -10.86 0.91
N LEU A 19 -7.18 -10.59 0.48
CA LEU A 19 -6.34 -11.68 -0.06
C LEU A 19 -5.94 -12.70 1.01
N THR A 20 -6.21 -12.38 2.28
CA THR A 20 -6.01 -13.28 3.40
C THR A 20 -7.29 -13.26 4.23
N GLU A 21 -7.96 -14.41 4.37
CA GLU A 21 -9.09 -14.57 5.29
C GLU A 21 -8.62 -14.72 6.74
N GLU A 22 -7.31 -14.86 6.95
CA GLU A 22 -6.70 -15.04 8.27
C GLU A 22 -6.41 -13.70 8.95
N VAL A 23 -6.90 -13.55 10.19
CA VAL A 23 -6.47 -12.50 11.11
C VAL A 23 -5.08 -12.84 11.62
N ARG A 24 -4.12 -11.93 11.43
CA ARG A 24 -2.74 -12.10 11.94
C ARG A 24 -2.47 -11.16 13.09
N CYS A 25 -2.01 -11.72 14.20
CA CYS A 25 -1.50 -10.97 15.35
C CYS A 25 0.01 -11.16 15.44
N PHE A 26 0.76 -10.07 15.54
CA PHE A 26 2.22 -10.11 15.72
C PHE A 26 2.54 -9.90 17.20
N VAL A 27 3.41 -10.75 17.74
CA VAL A 27 3.88 -10.66 19.12
C VAL A 27 5.39 -10.82 19.11
N ASN A 28 6.09 -9.86 19.68
CA ASN A 28 7.54 -9.87 19.85
C ASN A 28 7.88 -8.94 21.01
N ASP A 29 8.78 -9.38 21.90
CA ASP A 29 9.19 -8.61 23.07
C ASP A 29 10.09 -7.42 22.71
N ASP A 30 10.79 -7.50 21.57
CA ASP A 30 11.52 -6.38 21.00
C ASP A 30 10.59 -5.57 20.06
N PRO A 31 10.28 -4.31 20.39
CA PRO A 31 9.41 -3.45 19.57
C PRO A 31 9.90 -3.26 18.14
N LYS A 32 11.21 -3.23 17.91
CA LYS A 32 11.79 -3.08 16.58
C LYS A 32 11.58 -4.36 15.78
N MET A 33 11.83 -5.52 16.38
CA MET A 33 11.61 -6.80 15.73
C MET A 33 10.14 -7.06 15.44
N LEU A 34 9.23 -6.62 16.32
CA LEU A 34 7.79 -6.64 16.06
C LEU A 34 7.44 -5.93 14.75
N LEU A 35 8.00 -4.74 14.54
CA LEU A 35 7.76 -3.96 13.32
C LEU A 35 8.41 -4.60 12.10
N VAL A 36 9.61 -5.19 12.24
CA VAL A 36 10.27 -5.94 11.15
C VAL A 36 9.37 -7.09 10.68
N ASP A 37 8.87 -7.91 11.62
CA ASP A 37 8.00 -9.05 11.32
C ASP A 37 6.70 -8.59 10.64
N MET A 38 6.11 -7.51 11.14
CA MET A 38 4.90 -6.91 10.58
C MET A 38 5.13 -6.40 9.15
N PHE A 39 6.17 -5.60 8.91
CA PHE A 39 6.43 -5.03 7.58
C PHE A 39 6.90 -6.07 6.57
N LYS A 40 7.59 -7.12 7.01
CA LYS A 40 7.91 -8.27 6.15
C LYS A 40 6.63 -8.92 5.64
N TYR A 41 5.69 -9.24 6.53
CA TYR A 41 4.40 -9.81 6.15
C TYR A 41 3.60 -8.88 5.24
N ILE A 42 3.55 -7.57 5.55
CA ILE A 42 2.88 -6.58 4.69
C ILE A 42 3.53 -6.57 3.30
N GLY A 43 4.85 -6.63 3.21
CA GLY A 43 5.57 -6.72 1.93
C GLY A 43 5.14 -7.93 1.11
N ASP A 44 5.13 -9.12 1.71
CA ASP A 44 4.73 -10.37 1.06
C ASP A 44 3.27 -10.34 0.57
N VAL A 45 2.37 -9.84 1.40
CA VAL A 45 0.95 -9.67 1.02
C VAL A 45 0.81 -8.61 -0.06
N SER A 46 1.57 -7.52 0.03
CA SER A 46 1.50 -6.43 -0.94
C SER A 46 1.85 -6.89 -2.34
N VAL A 47 2.87 -7.74 -2.51
CA VAL A 47 3.22 -8.32 -3.82
C VAL A 47 2.06 -9.12 -4.42
N LYS A 48 1.32 -9.88 -3.60
CA LYS A 48 0.14 -10.63 -4.06
C LYS A 48 -0.97 -9.68 -4.53
N ILE A 49 -1.20 -8.59 -3.80
CA ILE A 49 -2.19 -7.56 -4.14
C ILE A 49 -1.80 -6.83 -5.42
N GLN A 50 -0.54 -6.45 -5.56
CA GLN A 50 -0.04 -5.78 -6.76
C GLN A 50 -0.27 -6.66 -8.00
N ARG A 51 0.05 -7.97 -7.93
CA ARG A 51 -0.25 -8.93 -9.01
C ARG A 51 -1.73 -8.95 -9.36
N PHE A 52 -2.59 -9.07 -8.34
CA PHE A 52 -4.03 -9.07 -8.54
C PHE A 52 -4.52 -7.77 -9.19
N ASN A 53 -4.06 -6.62 -8.69
CA ASN A 53 -4.40 -5.30 -9.19
C ASN A 53 -3.97 -5.12 -10.66
N VAL A 54 -2.72 -5.44 -10.98
CA VAL A 54 -2.20 -5.36 -12.36
C VAL A 54 -2.99 -6.26 -13.30
N ASN A 55 -3.35 -7.47 -12.87
CA ASN A 55 -4.18 -8.37 -13.66
C ASN A 55 -5.61 -7.83 -13.83
N LYS A 56 -6.24 -7.35 -12.75
CA LYS A 56 -7.59 -6.76 -12.75
C LYS A 56 -7.70 -5.58 -13.70
N TYR A 57 -6.69 -4.71 -13.72
CA TYR A 57 -6.67 -3.50 -14.55
C TYR A 57 -5.90 -3.68 -15.88
N ARG A 58 -5.52 -4.91 -16.24
CA ARG A 58 -4.68 -5.20 -17.42
C ARG A 58 -5.24 -4.60 -18.71
N SER A 59 -6.54 -4.77 -18.97
CA SER A 59 -7.16 -4.26 -20.20
C SER A 59 -7.12 -2.73 -20.29
N LEU A 60 -7.32 -2.04 -19.17
CA LEU A 60 -7.21 -0.59 -19.08
C LEU A 60 -5.76 -0.14 -19.28
N LEU A 61 -4.81 -0.78 -18.61
CA LEU A 61 -3.39 -0.49 -18.75
C LEU A 61 -2.93 -0.65 -20.20
N GLN A 62 -3.37 -1.72 -20.89
CA GLN A 62 -3.05 -1.93 -22.30
C GLN A 62 -3.65 -0.85 -23.20
N LYS A 63 -4.89 -0.41 -22.95
CA LYS A 63 -5.51 0.70 -23.70
C LYS A 63 -4.74 2.00 -23.51
N ILE A 64 -4.31 2.31 -22.29
CA ILE A 64 -3.49 3.50 -22.00
C ILE A 64 -2.17 3.43 -22.77
N ILE A 65 -1.48 2.29 -22.74
CA ILE A 65 -0.23 2.07 -23.48
C ILE A 65 -0.45 2.24 -24.99
N ASN A 66 -1.52 1.66 -25.53
CA ASN A 66 -1.79 1.72 -26.97
C ASN A 66 -2.16 3.15 -27.42
N ALA A 67 -2.84 3.93 -26.58
CA ALA A 67 -3.29 5.27 -26.92
C ALA A 67 -2.20 6.35 -26.71
N HIS A 68 -1.39 6.23 -25.66
CA HIS A 68 -0.47 7.29 -25.21
C HIS A 68 1.01 6.85 -25.16
N GLY A 69 1.29 5.59 -25.50
CA GLY A 69 2.60 4.98 -25.29
C GLY A 69 2.95 4.89 -23.80
N LEU A 70 4.24 4.72 -23.53
CA LEU A 70 4.83 4.77 -22.19
C LEU A 70 5.56 6.11 -21.95
N THR A 71 5.05 7.18 -22.56
CA THR A 71 5.68 8.50 -22.52
C THR A 71 5.95 8.94 -21.08
N GLY A 72 7.16 9.40 -20.79
CA GLY A 72 7.52 9.88 -19.46
C GLY A 72 7.78 8.79 -18.40
N MET A 73 7.87 7.52 -18.79
CA MET A 73 8.29 6.41 -17.91
C MET A 73 9.78 6.10 -18.10
N GLU A 74 10.47 5.73 -17.02
CA GLU A 74 11.83 5.19 -17.11
C GLU A 74 11.76 3.70 -17.41
N ILE A 75 12.52 3.25 -18.40
CA ILE A 75 12.69 1.83 -18.71
C ILE A 75 14.15 1.49 -18.40
N PRO A 76 14.42 0.62 -17.41
CA PRO A 76 15.76 0.17 -17.08
C PRO A 76 16.40 -0.57 -18.27
N GLY A 77 17.15 0.17 -19.09
CA GLY A 77 18.28 -0.28 -19.90
C GLY A 77 18.16 -1.53 -20.79
N VAL A 78 16.99 -1.99 -21.27
CA VAL A 78 16.94 -3.20 -22.14
C VAL A 78 15.85 -3.19 -23.20
N ASN A 79 16.22 -3.73 -24.37
CA ASN A 79 15.37 -4.14 -25.51
C ASN A 79 14.09 -4.87 -25.06
N LEU A 80 12.93 -4.43 -25.57
CA LEU A 80 11.59 -4.75 -25.06
C LEU A 80 10.97 -6.02 -25.67
N GLU A 81 11.52 -6.54 -26.75
CA GLU A 81 10.96 -7.71 -27.44
C GLU A 81 11.32 -9.02 -26.73
N GLY A 82 10.31 -9.81 -26.34
CA GLY A 82 10.47 -11.17 -25.82
C GLY A 82 10.99 -11.31 -24.38
N LYS A 83 11.23 -10.22 -23.64
CA LYS A 83 11.97 -10.25 -22.37
C LYS A 83 11.14 -10.58 -21.10
N TYR A 84 9.84 -10.33 -21.09
CA TYR A 84 9.03 -10.42 -19.87
C TYR A 84 8.19 -11.69 -19.83
N GLY A 85 8.31 -12.46 -18.75
CA GLY A 85 7.56 -13.71 -18.58
C GLY A 85 6.05 -13.49 -18.47
N ASN A 86 5.62 -12.34 -17.95
CA ASN A 86 4.22 -11.94 -17.91
C ASN A 86 4.06 -10.40 -17.83
N PHE A 87 2.80 -9.93 -17.89
CA PHE A 87 2.47 -8.51 -17.85
C PHE A 87 2.81 -7.83 -16.50
N PHE A 88 2.80 -8.57 -15.39
CA PHE A 88 3.21 -8.05 -14.09
C PHE A 88 4.72 -7.80 -14.02
N ASP A 89 5.53 -8.67 -14.61
CA ASP A 89 6.99 -8.46 -14.68
C ASP A 89 7.32 -7.22 -15.51
N PHE A 90 6.65 -7.05 -16.65
CA PHE A 90 6.72 -5.82 -17.45
C PHE A 90 6.32 -4.60 -16.61
N HIS A 91 5.19 -4.66 -15.90
CA HIS A 91 4.70 -3.57 -15.06
C HIS A 91 5.68 -3.15 -13.96
N ASN A 92 6.35 -4.12 -13.32
CA ASN A 92 7.29 -3.87 -12.22
C ASN A 92 8.59 -3.22 -12.66
N ILE A 93 9.00 -3.45 -13.90
CA ILE A 93 10.26 -2.92 -14.43
C ILE A 93 10.10 -1.46 -14.86
N LEU A 94 8.88 -1.00 -15.10
CA LEU A 94 8.62 0.40 -15.40
C LEU A 94 8.90 1.28 -14.17
N GLY A 95 9.90 2.17 -14.29
CA GLY A 95 10.17 3.20 -13.30
C GLY A 95 9.23 4.40 -13.44
N PHE A 96 9.15 5.22 -12.39
CA PHE A 96 8.48 6.51 -12.47
C PHE A 96 9.43 7.50 -13.16
N GLY A 97 9.20 7.83 -14.42
CA GLY A 97 10.02 8.86 -15.07
C GLY A 97 9.65 10.27 -14.61
N LYS A 98 10.42 11.26 -15.08
CA LYS A 98 10.31 12.67 -14.64
C LYS A 98 8.95 13.32 -14.93
N GLN A 99 8.19 12.80 -15.90
CA GLN A 99 6.86 13.31 -16.27
C GLN A 99 5.75 12.40 -15.74
N ARG A 100 4.67 13.00 -15.23
CA ARG A 100 3.50 12.26 -14.76
C ARG A 100 2.65 11.79 -15.95
N SER A 101 2.87 10.56 -16.39
CA SER A 101 1.96 9.89 -17.33
C SER A 101 0.73 9.34 -16.62
N ASP A 102 -0.36 9.14 -17.36
CA ASP A 102 -1.58 8.53 -16.79
C ASP A 102 -1.33 7.08 -16.37
N TYR A 103 -0.46 6.37 -17.11
CA TYR A 103 0.05 5.07 -16.67
C TYR A 103 0.79 5.19 -15.34
N GLY A 104 1.67 6.18 -15.16
CA GLY A 104 2.43 6.40 -13.93
C GLY A 104 1.53 6.68 -12.73
N LYS A 105 0.48 7.51 -12.89
CA LYS A 105 -0.51 7.75 -11.82
C LYS A 105 -1.23 6.47 -11.42
N LEU A 106 -1.69 5.69 -12.41
CA LEU A 106 -2.39 4.43 -12.15
C LEU A 106 -1.45 3.39 -11.53
N LYS A 107 -0.24 3.24 -12.08
CA LYS A 107 0.82 2.38 -11.52
C LYS A 107 1.06 2.67 -10.05
N GLN A 108 1.19 3.94 -9.68
CA GLN A 108 1.37 4.31 -8.28
C GLN A 108 0.23 3.79 -7.38
N GLN A 109 -1.03 3.82 -7.85
CA GLN A 109 -2.17 3.29 -7.08
C GLN A 109 -2.21 1.76 -7.05
N LEU A 110 -1.77 1.10 -8.12
CA LEU A 110 -1.74 -0.37 -8.20
C LEU A 110 -0.60 -0.95 -7.37
N ASP A 111 0.54 -0.25 -7.31
CA ASP A 111 1.73 -0.63 -6.55
C ASP A 111 1.58 -0.39 -5.05
N GLN A 112 0.91 0.69 -4.65
CA GLN A 112 0.83 1.09 -3.24
C GLN A 112 -0.40 0.50 -2.56
N VAL A 113 -0.19 -0.51 -1.74
CA VAL A 113 -1.25 -1.17 -0.97
C VAL A 113 -1.64 -0.36 0.26
N PRO A 114 -2.92 -0.03 0.46
CA PRO A 114 -3.34 0.68 1.66
C PRO A 114 -3.36 -0.25 2.89
N VAL A 115 -2.77 0.22 3.98
CA VAL A 115 -2.76 -0.39 5.31
C VAL A 115 -3.50 0.55 6.25
N PHE A 116 -4.66 0.16 6.75
CA PHE A 116 -5.47 1.04 7.59
C PHE A 116 -5.21 0.82 9.07
N GLY A 117 -5.08 1.93 9.81
CA GLY A 117 -5.24 1.96 11.26
C GLY A 117 -6.42 2.85 11.64
N PHE A 118 -6.95 2.69 12.85
CA PHE A 118 -8.06 3.49 13.36
C PHE A 118 -7.59 4.43 14.47
N ASN A 119 -7.59 5.73 14.21
CA ASN A 119 -7.02 6.75 15.10
C ASN A 119 -5.52 6.52 15.38
N SER A 120 -4.85 5.86 14.43
CA SER A 120 -3.47 5.42 14.54
C SER A 120 -2.48 6.59 14.49
N GLY A 121 -2.82 7.68 13.80
CA GLY A 121 -2.01 8.87 13.77
C GLY A 121 -1.86 9.51 15.16
N ARG A 122 -2.85 9.32 16.04
CA ARG A 122 -2.86 9.83 17.41
C ARG A 122 -2.26 8.86 18.41
N TYR A 123 -2.56 7.56 18.30
CA TYR A 123 -2.14 6.56 19.29
C TYR A 123 -0.95 5.73 18.81
N ASP A 124 -1.14 4.88 17.79
CA ASP A 124 -0.14 3.90 17.38
C ASP A 124 1.15 4.55 16.88
N ILE A 125 1.05 5.44 15.89
CA ILE A 125 2.21 6.06 15.24
C ILE A 125 3.02 6.87 16.24
N ASN A 126 2.39 7.57 17.18
CA ASN A 126 3.11 8.33 18.19
C ASN A 126 3.94 7.44 19.12
N LEU A 127 3.47 6.22 19.40
CA LEU A 127 4.18 5.23 20.19
C LEU A 127 5.33 4.60 19.39
N ILE A 128 5.10 4.22 18.13
CA ILE A 128 6.06 3.41 17.35
C ILE A 128 6.98 4.22 16.42
N LYS A 129 6.76 5.53 16.24
CA LYS A 129 7.46 6.35 15.22
C LYS A 129 8.99 6.21 15.21
N LYS A 130 9.62 6.06 16.38
CA LYS A 130 11.08 5.95 16.49
C LYS A 130 11.58 4.72 15.75
N ASP A 131 11.00 3.55 16.06
CA ASP A 131 11.40 2.28 15.45
C ASP A 131 10.77 2.11 14.06
N LEU A 132 9.58 2.68 13.83
CA LEU A 132 8.89 2.68 12.53
C LEU A 132 9.77 3.22 11.41
N PHE A 133 10.33 4.43 11.59
CA PHE A 133 11.16 5.04 10.56
C PHE A 133 12.51 4.34 10.42
N ALA A 134 13.02 3.73 11.49
CA ALA A 134 14.24 2.92 11.44
C ALA A 134 14.04 1.61 10.66
N VAL A 135 12.86 0.97 10.77
CA VAL A 135 12.54 -0.28 10.08
C VAL A 135 12.14 -0.06 8.62
N ILE A 136 11.33 0.97 8.34
CA ILE A 136 10.93 1.31 6.97
C ILE A 136 12.13 1.83 6.15
N GLY A 137 13.06 2.54 6.80
CA GLY A 137 14.14 3.26 6.14
C GLY A 137 13.62 4.57 5.53
N THR A 138 14.26 5.68 5.89
CA THR A 138 13.81 7.03 5.50
C THR A 138 13.78 7.24 3.99
N ASP A 139 14.66 6.58 3.25
CA ASP A 139 14.78 6.69 1.79
C ASP A 139 13.62 6.01 1.05
N ASN A 140 12.94 5.07 1.71
CA ASN A 140 11.77 4.38 1.15
C ASN A 140 10.48 5.19 1.31
N ILE A 141 10.52 6.29 2.06
CA ILE A 141 9.36 7.12 2.36
C ILE A 141 9.14 8.10 1.21
N LYS A 142 7.93 8.08 0.65
CA LYS A 142 7.49 9.01 -0.41
C LYS A 142 6.75 10.21 0.25
N PRO A 143 5.41 10.38 0.21
CA PRO A 143 4.78 11.39 1.06
C PRO A 143 4.53 10.89 2.49
N VAL A 144 4.80 11.78 3.46
CA VAL A 144 4.23 11.74 4.81
C VAL A 144 3.27 12.91 4.93
N ILE A 145 1.99 12.64 5.19
CA ILE A 145 0.96 13.67 5.37
C ILE A 145 0.62 13.74 6.85
N LYS A 146 0.76 14.93 7.45
CA LYS A 146 0.49 15.19 8.86
C LYS A 146 -0.39 16.43 9.01
N ASN A 147 -1.52 16.30 9.68
CA ASN A 147 -2.42 17.42 9.99
C ASN A 147 -3.46 17.09 11.08
N PRO A 148 -3.32 17.50 12.35
CA PRO A 148 -2.08 17.68 13.12
C PRO A 148 -1.39 16.34 13.48
N SER A 149 -2.10 15.21 13.35
CA SER A 149 -1.59 13.85 13.52
C SER A 149 -1.17 13.24 12.17
N TYR A 150 -0.48 12.10 12.18
CA TYR A 150 -0.10 11.40 10.95
C TYR A 150 -1.34 10.83 10.25
N MET A 151 -1.67 11.35 9.06
CA MET A 151 -2.78 10.86 8.25
C MET A 151 -2.34 9.77 7.29
N CYS A 152 -1.13 9.90 6.74
CA CYS A 152 -0.57 8.98 5.75
C CYS A 152 0.95 8.88 5.89
N ILE A 153 1.47 7.65 5.86
CA ILE A 153 2.90 7.35 5.66
C ILE A 153 2.99 6.40 4.46
N ALA A 154 3.51 6.90 3.34
CA ALA A 154 3.61 6.13 2.11
C ALA A 154 5.04 5.66 1.83
N THR A 155 5.17 4.43 1.38
CA THR A 155 6.40 3.86 0.83
C THR A 155 6.22 3.52 -0.66
N SER A 156 7.19 2.89 -1.32
CA SER A 156 6.98 2.40 -2.69
C SER A 156 5.84 1.38 -2.80
N ASN A 157 5.64 0.55 -1.77
CA ASN A 157 4.80 -0.64 -1.85
C ASN A 157 3.52 -0.55 -1.00
N MET A 158 3.45 0.39 -0.05
CA MET A 158 2.29 0.55 0.83
C MET A 158 1.99 2.01 1.18
N LYS A 159 0.76 2.25 1.64
CA LYS A 159 0.32 3.48 2.28
C LYS A 159 -0.32 3.16 3.62
N MET A 160 0.34 3.49 4.72
CA MET A 160 -0.29 3.44 6.04
C MET A 160 -1.21 4.64 6.16
N LEU A 161 -2.50 4.40 6.36
CA LEU A 161 -3.56 5.41 6.41
C LEU A 161 -4.29 5.34 7.74
N ASP A 162 -4.59 6.49 8.32
CA ASP A 162 -5.50 6.56 9.45
C ASP A 162 -6.93 6.78 8.94
N ILE A 163 -7.74 5.71 9.00
CA ILE A 163 -9.11 5.69 8.48
C ILE A 163 -10.03 6.68 9.19
N SER A 164 -9.70 7.10 10.42
CA SER A 164 -10.50 8.07 11.19
C SER A 164 -10.64 9.43 10.47
N ASN A 165 -9.71 9.75 9.57
CA ASN A 165 -9.75 10.97 8.74
C ASN A 165 -10.69 10.87 7.53
N TYR A 166 -11.18 9.66 7.22
CA TYR A 166 -11.99 9.37 6.02
C TYR A 166 -13.40 8.90 6.37
N VAL A 167 -13.72 8.79 7.64
CA VAL A 167 -15.06 8.46 8.16
C VAL A 167 -15.68 9.69 8.81
N PRO A 168 -17.02 9.75 8.96
CA PRO A 168 -17.68 10.85 9.64
C PRO A 168 -17.12 11.07 11.05
N ALA A 169 -17.05 12.34 11.45
CA ALA A 169 -16.60 12.70 12.80
C ALA A 169 -17.44 11.98 13.87
N GLY A 170 -16.78 11.52 14.94
CA GLY A 170 -17.44 10.78 16.02
C GLY A 170 -17.75 9.31 15.71
N THR A 171 -17.34 8.79 14.55
CA THR A 171 -17.42 7.35 14.28
C THR A 171 -16.57 6.59 15.29
N SER A 172 -17.18 5.65 16.04
CA SER A 172 -16.45 4.75 16.93
C SER A 172 -15.79 3.62 16.15
N TYR A 173 -14.77 2.99 16.75
CA TYR A 173 -14.14 1.82 16.15
C TYR A 173 -15.15 0.69 15.89
N GLU A 174 -16.06 0.46 16.84
CA GLU A 174 -17.15 -0.50 16.71
C GLU A 174 -18.05 -0.19 15.50
N LYS A 175 -18.50 1.06 15.34
CA LYS A 175 -19.34 1.48 14.21
C LYS A 175 -18.61 1.32 12.87
N TYR A 176 -17.30 1.58 12.85
CA TYR A 176 -16.48 1.33 11.67
C TYR A 176 -16.42 -0.16 11.33
N LEU A 177 -16.19 -1.02 12.32
CA LEU A 177 -16.12 -2.47 12.13
C LEU A 177 -17.44 -3.07 11.66
N THR A 178 -18.58 -2.70 12.26
CA THR A 178 -19.90 -3.20 11.83
C THR A 178 -20.22 -2.80 10.40
N THR A 179 -19.87 -1.57 10.00
CA THR A 179 -20.02 -1.13 8.61
C THR A 179 -19.15 -1.95 7.65
N TYR A 180 -17.94 -2.32 8.08
CA TYR A 180 -16.96 -3.01 7.25
C TYR A 180 -17.22 -4.51 7.10
N LEU A 181 -17.55 -5.17 8.21
CA LEU A 181 -17.72 -6.62 8.30
C LEU A 181 -19.12 -7.07 7.89
N GLY A 182 -20.11 -6.17 7.93
CA GLY A 182 -21.53 -6.50 7.74
C GLY A 182 -22.09 -7.16 8.98
#